data_AF-A0A9P3LSC4-F1
#
_entry.id   AF-A0A9P3LSC4-F1
#
_cell.length_a   1.000
_cell.length_b   1.000
_cell.length_c   1.000
_cell.angle_alpha   90.00
_cell.angle_beta   90.00
_cell.angle_gamma   90.00
#
_symmetry.space_group_name_H-M   'P 1'
#
loop_
_entity.id
_entity.type
_entity.pdbx_description
1 polymer ?
#
loop_
_entity_poly.entity_id
_entity_poly.type
_entity_poly.pdbx_seq_one_letter_code
_entity_poly.pdbx_strand_id
1 'polypeptide(L)'
;MASQPAQPSSQARYYHDKKAFLQAQVRLLQAPSLPADDLNRHLSRLAANSKAQAIPVPVINAALAKLHATSTKSLRLSFNHQSIRQLLEQLEAHQHELRKKARQGGIIIRTKTVPEILESDWIDAFPETWQHHQDDEGGSADGVQGESSGQGGSTAATSSRLQKYADLRSRIASLQTKYKTLQEKHSYYKTLQSEITRLDAGKVEANIVSPNSQVAQELKRMQVLLPRVLGILDSRRDAISAKRAYQSQQAGQSDEVVKRRRIEAKDPSDALKNFFS
;
A
#
# COMPACT_ATOMS: atom_id res chain seq x y z
N MET A 1 -38.08 -3.90 -49.09
CA MET A 1 -38.06 -4.18 -47.64
C MET A 1 -37.11 -5.35 -47.41
N ALA A 2 -35.86 -5.06 -47.05
CA ALA A 2 -34.86 -6.09 -46.80
C ALA A 2 -34.94 -6.51 -45.33
N SER A 3 -35.33 -7.76 -45.09
CA SER A 3 -35.33 -8.38 -43.76
C SER A 3 -33.92 -8.37 -43.19
N GLN A 4 -33.72 -7.66 -42.07
CA GLN A 4 -32.48 -7.74 -41.30
C GLN A 4 -32.28 -9.18 -40.81
N PRO A 5 -31.08 -9.76 -40.94
CA PRO A 5 -30.81 -11.12 -40.44
C PRO A 5 -30.93 -11.12 -38.92
N ALA A 6 -31.76 -12.02 -38.40
CA ALA A 6 -31.96 -12.24 -36.97
C ALA A 6 -30.60 -12.45 -36.28
N GLN A 7 -30.30 -11.61 -35.28
CA GLN A 7 -29.08 -11.76 -34.50
C GLN A 7 -29.09 -13.15 -33.84
N PRO A 8 -28.02 -13.96 -34.00
CA PRO A 8 -27.97 -15.28 -33.39
C PRO A 8 -28.05 -15.12 -31.87
N SER A 9 -28.86 -15.97 -31.23
CA SER A 9 -28.98 -16.01 -29.77
C SER A 9 -27.57 -16.09 -29.14
N SER A 10 -27.39 -15.50 -27.96
CA SER A 10 -26.09 -15.49 -27.26
C SER A 10 -25.50 -16.90 -27.06
N GLN A 11 -26.35 -17.91 -27.06
CA GLN A 11 -26.01 -19.33 -27.01
C GLN A 11 -25.43 -19.85 -28.33
N ALA A 12 -26.05 -19.51 -29.46
CA ALA A 12 -25.52 -19.84 -30.78
C ALA A 12 -24.14 -19.20 -31.03
N ARG A 13 -23.96 -17.94 -30.58
CA ARG A 13 -22.64 -17.27 -30.65
C ARG A 13 -21.57 -18.03 -29.85
N TYR A 14 -21.86 -18.38 -28.59
CA TYR A 14 -20.93 -19.13 -27.75
C TYR A 14 -20.51 -20.46 -28.38
N TYR A 15 -21.46 -21.22 -28.94
CA TYR A 15 -21.17 -22.48 -29.62
C TYR A 15 -20.25 -22.28 -30.82
N HIS A 16 -20.52 -21.28 -31.67
CA HIS A 16 -19.70 -20.97 -32.84
C HIS A 16 -18.29 -20.50 -32.46
N ASP A 17 -18.16 -19.65 -31.47
CA ASP A 17 -16.86 -19.14 -31.00
C ASP A 17 -16.01 -20.26 -30.41
N LYS A 18 -16.61 -21.13 -29.58
CA LYS A 18 -15.90 -22.28 -29.00
C LYS A 18 -15.53 -23.32 -30.05
N LYS A 19 -16.41 -23.55 -31.04
CA LYS A 19 -16.09 -24.42 -32.17
C LYS A 19 -14.92 -23.87 -32.97
N ALA A 20 -14.93 -22.57 -33.31
CA ALA A 20 -13.85 -21.92 -34.03
C ALA A 20 -12.54 -21.98 -33.24
N PHE A 21 -12.58 -21.72 -31.94
CA PHE A 21 -11.43 -21.84 -31.05
C PHE A 21 -10.85 -23.26 -31.04
N LEU A 22 -11.67 -24.29 -30.83
CA LEU A 22 -11.20 -25.68 -30.82
C LEU A 22 -10.61 -26.08 -32.16
N GLN A 23 -11.23 -25.69 -33.26
CA GLN A 23 -10.69 -25.93 -34.61
C GLN A 23 -9.36 -25.21 -34.83
N ALA A 24 -9.19 -23.99 -34.33
CA ALA A 24 -7.93 -23.26 -34.39
C ALA A 24 -6.84 -23.95 -33.56
N GLN A 25 -7.15 -24.41 -32.34
CA GLN A 25 -6.19 -25.14 -31.50
C GLN A 25 -5.78 -26.48 -32.12
N VAL A 26 -6.74 -27.24 -32.66
CA VAL A 26 -6.44 -28.48 -33.38
C VAL A 26 -5.57 -28.20 -34.61
N ARG A 27 -5.82 -27.10 -35.33
CA ARG A 27 -4.99 -26.68 -36.47
C ARG A 27 -3.56 -26.32 -36.02
N LEU A 28 -3.39 -25.65 -34.89
CA LEU A 28 -2.07 -25.35 -34.32
C LEU A 28 -1.32 -26.63 -33.92
N LEU A 29 -2.01 -27.59 -33.30
CA LEU A 29 -1.42 -28.88 -32.93
C LEU A 29 -1.08 -29.75 -34.13
N GLN A 30 -1.79 -29.57 -35.25
CA GLN A 30 -1.50 -30.25 -36.52
C GLN A 30 -0.42 -29.55 -37.34
N ALA A 31 0.00 -28.33 -36.98
CA ALA A 31 1.03 -27.60 -37.70
C ALA A 31 2.34 -28.44 -37.73
N PRO A 32 3.06 -28.44 -38.86
CA PRO A 32 4.32 -29.14 -38.96
C PRO A 32 5.29 -28.57 -37.93
N SER A 33 5.84 -29.44 -37.07
CA SER A 33 6.95 -29.07 -36.20
C SER A 33 8.18 -28.88 -37.08
N LEU A 34 8.46 -27.65 -37.48
CA LEU A 34 9.74 -27.29 -38.07
C LEU A 34 10.83 -27.56 -37.01
N PRO A 35 11.99 -28.10 -37.39
CA PRO A 35 13.11 -28.17 -36.46
C PRO A 35 13.44 -26.73 -36.04
N ALA A 36 13.33 -26.45 -34.74
CA ALA A 36 13.67 -25.14 -34.21
C ALA A 36 15.10 -24.77 -34.62
N ASP A 37 15.35 -23.50 -34.97
CA ASP A 37 16.70 -23.02 -35.27
C ASP A 37 17.69 -23.32 -34.12
N ASP A 38 17.16 -23.39 -32.90
CA ASP A 38 17.89 -23.80 -31.70
C ASP A 38 18.32 -25.28 -31.71
N LEU A 39 17.53 -26.17 -32.31
CA LEU A 39 17.88 -27.59 -32.44
C LEU A 39 19.03 -27.76 -33.44
N ASN A 40 19.02 -27.02 -34.54
CA ASN A 40 20.14 -26.99 -35.49
C ASN A 40 21.41 -26.41 -34.86
N ARG A 41 21.30 -25.34 -34.06
CA ARG A 41 22.43 -24.79 -33.29
C ARG A 41 22.97 -25.78 -32.26
N HIS A 42 22.08 -26.53 -31.58
CA HIS A 42 22.47 -27.53 -30.59
C HIS A 42 23.17 -28.74 -31.23
N LEU A 43 22.66 -29.22 -32.37
CA LEU A 43 23.29 -30.29 -33.16
C LEU A 43 24.68 -29.88 -33.65
N SER A 44 24.83 -28.64 -34.14
CA SER A 44 26.13 -28.11 -34.56
C SER A 44 27.15 -28.02 -33.42
N ARG A 45 26.71 -27.67 -32.20
CA ARG A 45 27.57 -27.69 -30.99
C ARG A 45 27.95 -29.10 -30.55
N LEU A 46 27.02 -30.06 -30.64
CA LEU A 46 27.29 -31.46 -30.31
C LEU A 46 28.23 -32.12 -31.32
N ALA A 47 28.11 -31.80 -32.61
CA ALA A 47 29.02 -32.27 -33.65
C ALA A 47 30.44 -31.70 -33.50
N ALA A 48 30.58 -30.47 -32.97
CA ALA A 48 31.89 -29.88 -32.68
C ALA A 48 32.58 -30.49 -31.46
N ASN A 49 31.80 -30.96 -30.47
CA ASN A 49 32.31 -31.47 -29.19
C ASN A 49 32.49 -33.00 -29.15
N SER A 50 31.92 -33.74 -30.10
CA SER A 50 31.94 -35.21 -30.13
C SER A 50 32.66 -35.73 -31.37
N LYS A 51 33.60 -36.68 -31.20
CA LYS A 51 34.16 -37.47 -32.31
C LYS A 51 33.13 -38.43 -32.94
N ALA A 52 31.88 -38.43 -32.48
CA ALA A 52 30.80 -39.23 -33.05
C ALA A 52 30.37 -38.68 -34.41
N GLN A 53 30.12 -39.60 -35.33
CA GLN A 53 29.60 -39.34 -36.68
C GLN A 53 28.34 -38.47 -36.57
N ALA A 54 28.37 -37.27 -37.18
CA ALA A 54 27.24 -36.35 -37.16
C ALA A 54 26.02 -37.04 -37.78
N ILE A 55 24.92 -37.13 -37.01
CA ILE A 55 23.67 -37.71 -37.51
C ILE A 55 23.23 -36.85 -38.70
N PRO A 56 23.02 -37.44 -39.89
CA PRO A 56 22.59 -36.66 -41.04
C PRO A 56 21.25 -35.97 -40.76
N VAL A 57 21.21 -34.65 -40.98
CA VAL A 57 20.00 -33.83 -40.98
C VAL A 57 18.81 -34.49 -41.72
N PRO A 58 18.97 -35.17 -42.87
CA PRO A 58 17.84 -35.84 -43.51
C PRO A 58 17.23 -36.98 -42.67
N VAL A 59 18.01 -37.68 -41.85
CA VAL A 59 17.51 -38.74 -40.95
C VAL A 59 16.69 -38.13 -39.82
N ILE A 60 17.13 -37.00 -39.27
CA ILE A 60 16.42 -36.25 -38.23
C ILE A 60 15.10 -35.72 -38.80
N ASN A 61 15.13 -35.14 -39.99
CA ASN A 61 13.93 -34.66 -40.68
C ASN A 61 12.96 -35.79 -41.01
N ALA A 62 13.46 -36.96 -41.45
CA ALA A 62 12.62 -38.14 -41.69
C ALA A 62 11.99 -38.68 -40.39
N ALA A 63 12.74 -38.70 -39.29
CA ALA A 63 12.24 -39.10 -37.98
C ALA A 63 11.18 -38.12 -37.45
N LEU A 64 11.42 -36.81 -37.56
CA LEU A 64 10.46 -35.76 -37.19
C LEU A 64 9.21 -35.82 -38.07
N ALA A 65 9.35 -36.03 -39.37
CA ALA A 65 8.22 -36.21 -40.28
C ALA A 65 7.39 -37.45 -39.93
N LYS A 66 8.05 -38.56 -39.58
CA LYS A 66 7.36 -39.78 -39.14
C LYS A 66 6.64 -39.56 -37.80
N LEU A 67 7.30 -38.90 -36.84
CA LEU A 67 6.69 -38.54 -35.55
C LEU A 67 5.48 -37.62 -35.76
N HIS A 68 5.60 -36.60 -36.59
CA HIS A 68 4.52 -35.69 -36.95
C HIS A 68 3.37 -36.43 -37.63
N ALA A 69 3.65 -37.33 -38.57
CA ALA A 69 2.63 -38.17 -39.21
C ALA A 69 1.90 -39.06 -38.19
N THR A 70 2.61 -39.64 -37.21
CA THR A 70 1.97 -40.43 -36.14
C THR A 70 1.14 -39.56 -35.19
N SER A 71 1.66 -38.39 -34.81
CA SER A 71 0.98 -37.43 -33.94
C SER A 71 -0.29 -36.89 -34.59
N THR A 72 -0.22 -36.47 -35.86
CA THR A 72 -1.38 -36.00 -36.62
C THR A 72 -2.44 -37.09 -36.80
N LYS A 73 -2.03 -38.35 -37.02
CA LYS A 73 -2.97 -39.48 -37.05
C LYS A 73 -3.67 -39.67 -35.70
N SER A 74 -2.92 -39.62 -34.60
CA SER A 74 -3.48 -39.69 -33.25
C SER A 74 -4.42 -38.53 -32.96
N LEU A 75 -4.03 -37.30 -33.29
CA LEU A 75 -4.84 -36.09 -33.11
C LEU A 75 -6.14 -36.13 -33.92
N ARG A 76 -6.11 -36.66 -35.15
CA ARG A 76 -7.33 -36.84 -35.97
C ARG A 76 -8.28 -37.88 -35.38
N LEU A 77 -7.74 -38.91 -34.73
CA LEU A 77 -8.55 -39.94 -34.04
C LEU A 77 -9.17 -39.39 -32.75
N SER A 78 -8.40 -38.65 -31.95
CA SER A 78 -8.88 -38.10 -30.68
C SER A 78 -9.81 -36.89 -30.87
N PHE A 79 -9.47 -35.99 -31.80
CA PHE A 79 -10.23 -34.78 -32.14
C PHE A 79 -11.03 -34.99 -33.43
N ASN A 80 -11.78 -36.09 -33.51
CA ASN A 80 -12.76 -36.30 -34.56
C ASN A 80 -13.88 -35.25 -34.47
N HIS A 81 -14.57 -35.00 -35.58
CA HIS A 81 -15.71 -34.08 -35.62
C HIS A 81 -16.79 -34.43 -34.58
N GLN A 82 -17.01 -35.72 -34.34
CA GLN A 82 -17.96 -36.21 -33.34
C GLN A 82 -17.51 -35.91 -31.90
N SER A 83 -16.22 -36.11 -31.57
CA SER A 83 -15.72 -35.82 -30.22
C SER A 83 -15.69 -34.32 -29.94
N ILE A 84 -15.34 -33.50 -30.93
CA ILE A 84 -15.43 -32.03 -30.84
C ILE A 84 -16.88 -31.61 -30.59
N ARG A 85 -17.84 -32.19 -31.33
CA ARG A 85 -19.26 -31.90 -31.13
C ARG A 85 -19.74 -32.28 -29.72
N GLN A 86 -19.42 -33.48 -29.26
CA GLN A 86 -19.80 -33.96 -27.92
C GLN A 86 -19.20 -33.06 -26.82
N LEU A 87 -17.95 -32.64 -26.97
CA LEU A 87 -17.28 -31.73 -26.04
C LEU A 87 -17.94 -30.35 -26.02
N LEU A 88 -18.35 -29.84 -27.19
CA LEU A 88 -19.11 -28.58 -27.28
C LEU A 88 -20.48 -28.69 -26.62
N GLU A 89 -21.20 -29.79 -26.83
CA GLU A 89 -22.49 -30.06 -26.18
C GLU A 89 -22.33 -30.14 -24.66
N GLN A 90 -21.26 -30.77 -24.15
CA GLN A 90 -20.95 -30.81 -22.71
C GLN A 90 -20.61 -29.42 -22.14
N LEU A 91 -19.80 -28.63 -22.84
CA LEU A 91 -19.47 -27.25 -22.45
C LEU A 91 -20.72 -26.37 -22.39
N GLU A 92 -21.61 -26.52 -23.36
CA GLU A 92 -22.88 -25.80 -23.41
C GLU A 92 -23.80 -26.19 -22.26
N ALA A 93 -23.93 -27.49 -21.98
CA ALA A 93 -24.68 -27.99 -20.83
C ALA A 93 -24.14 -27.45 -19.50
N HIS A 94 -22.81 -27.47 -19.30
CA HIS A 94 -22.18 -26.90 -18.12
C HIS A 94 -22.34 -25.39 -18.02
N GLN A 95 -22.22 -24.65 -19.12
CA GLN A 95 -22.46 -23.21 -19.12
C GLN A 95 -23.90 -22.89 -18.74
N HIS A 96 -24.86 -23.65 -19.27
CA HIS A 96 -26.27 -23.52 -18.92
C HIS A 96 -26.50 -23.83 -17.44
N GLU A 97 -25.89 -24.88 -16.91
CA GLU A 97 -25.94 -25.25 -15.50
C GLU A 97 -25.33 -24.15 -14.61
N LEU A 98 -24.16 -23.61 -14.97
CA LEU A 98 -23.52 -22.50 -14.26
C LEU A 98 -24.37 -21.23 -14.30
N ARG A 99 -24.97 -20.90 -15.45
CA ARG A 99 -25.92 -19.77 -15.54
C ARG A 99 -27.16 -20.00 -14.69
N LYS A 100 -27.68 -21.23 -14.65
CA LYS A 100 -28.80 -21.61 -13.79
C LYS A 100 -28.42 -21.46 -12.31
N LYS A 101 -27.25 -21.97 -11.90
CA LYS A 101 -26.70 -21.80 -10.54
C LYS A 101 -26.46 -20.33 -10.19
N ALA A 102 -25.95 -19.52 -11.11
CA ALA A 102 -25.78 -18.08 -10.93
C ALA A 102 -27.11 -17.37 -10.70
N ARG A 103 -28.14 -17.68 -11.51
CA ARG A 103 -29.50 -17.13 -11.34
C ARG A 103 -30.16 -17.58 -10.04
N GLN A 104 -29.83 -18.78 -9.57
CA GLN A 104 -30.30 -19.35 -8.30
C GLN A 104 -29.47 -18.90 -7.08
N GLY A 105 -28.50 -17.99 -7.26
CA GLY A 105 -27.67 -17.47 -6.16
C GLY A 105 -26.56 -18.40 -5.68
N GLY A 106 -26.30 -19.52 -6.35
CA GLY A 106 -25.23 -20.47 -6.02
C GLY A 106 -23.83 -20.00 -6.40
N ILE A 107 -23.71 -19.02 -7.30
CA ILE A 107 -22.45 -18.31 -7.57
C ILE A 107 -22.55 -16.95 -6.90
N ILE A 108 -22.11 -16.89 -5.65
CA ILE A 108 -21.92 -15.64 -4.93
C ILE A 108 -20.76 -14.92 -5.61
N ILE A 109 -21.06 -14.05 -6.57
CA ILE A 109 -20.13 -12.97 -6.90
C ILE A 109 -20.03 -12.18 -5.60
N ARG A 110 -18.92 -12.34 -4.87
CA ARG A 110 -18.61 -11.56 -3.68
C ARG A 110 -18.45 -10.10 -4.13
N THR A 111 -19.54 -9.40 -4.36
CA THR A 111 -19.54 -7.95 -4.23
C THR A 111 -19.20 -7.72 -2.77
N LYS A 112 -17.96 -7.28 -2.51
CA LYS A 112 -17.50 -6.90 -1.18
C LYS A 112 -18.61 -6.11 -0.50
N THR A 113 -18.94 -6.45 0.74
CA THR A 113 -19.98 -5.72 1.45
C THR A 113 -19.56 -4.24 1.58
N VAL A 114 -20.52 -3.30 1.62
CA VAL A 114 -20.23 -1.86 1.76
C VAL A 114 -19.15 -1.54 2.82
N PRO A 115 -19.11 -2.18 4.02
CA PRO A 115 -18.02 -1.95 4.97
C PRO A 115 -16.65 -2.43 4.46
N GLU A 116 -16.55 -3.58 3.79
CA GLU A 116 -15.29 -4.08 3.22
C GLU A 116 -14.73 -3.19 2.09
N ILE A 117 -15.62 -2.52 1.36
CA ILE A 117 -15.27 -1.51 0.35
C ILE A 117 -14.74 -0.24 1.05
N LEU A 118 -15.28 0.15 2.19
CA LEU A 118 -14.83 1.36 2.89
C LEU A 118 -13.51 1.15 3.66
N GLU A 119 -13.26 -0.07 4.13
CA GLU A 119 -12.09 -0.42 4.95
C GLU A 119 -10.84 -0.78 4.12
N SER A 120 -11.01 -1.30 2.91
CA SER A 120 -9.89 -1.72 2.05
C SER A 120 -9.43 -0.58 1.12
N ASP A 121 -8.14 -0.50 0.80
CA ASP A 121 -7.62 0.36 -0.27
C ASP A 121 -7.89 -0.22 -1.67
N TRP A 122 -9.15 -0.58 -1.92
CA TRP A 122 -9.56 -1.19 -3.19
C TRP A 122 -9.38 -0.25 -4.37
N ILE A 123 -9.47 1.07 -4.17
CA ILE A 123 -9.29 2.05 -5.24
C ILE A 123 -7.87 2.08 -5.80
N ASP A 124 -6.87 1.70 -5.00
CA ASP A 124 -5.47 1.62 -5.43
C ASP A 124 -5.22 0.37 -6.28
N ALA A 125 -6.09 -0.63 -6.21
CA ALA A 125 -6.05 -1.79 -7.09
C ALA A 125 -6.56 -1.48 -8.51
N PHE A 126 -7.22 -0.33 -8.72
CA PHE A 126 -7.67 0.09 -10.04
C PHE A 126 -6.58 0.87 -10.76
N PRO A 127 -6.34 0.58 -12.06
CA PRO A 127 -5.35 1.29 -12.85
C PRO A 127 -5.71 2.78 -12.97
N GLU A 128 -4.68 3.63 -13.03
CA GLU A 128 -4.86 5.08 -13.15
C GLU A 128 -5.53 5.48 -14.47
N THR A 129 -5.28 4.71 -15.52
CA THR A 129 -5.90 4.86 -16.83
C THR A 129 -6.57 3.55 -17.23
N TRP A 130 -7.83 3.65 -17.66
CA TRP A 130 -8.55 2.48 -18.16
C TRP A 130 -7.94 2.08 -19.50
N GLN A 131 -7.40 0.85 -19.60
CA GLN A 131 -6.83 0.36 -20.86
C GLN A 131 -7.95 0.20 -21.89
N HIS A 132 -7.89 1.00 -22.95
CA HIS A 132 -8.68 0.75 -24.14
C HIS A 132 -8.05 -0.45 -24.84
N HIS A 133 -8.64 -1.64 -24.71
CA HIS A 133 -8.48 -2.65 -25.73
C HIS A 133 -9.17 -2.10 -26.98
N GLN A 134 -8.37 -1.51 -27.88
CA GLN A 134 -8.75 -1.37 -29.27
C GLN A 134 -8.83 -2.80 -29.81
N ASP A 135 -10.03 -3.33 -29.93
CA ASP A 135 -10.33 -4.36 -30.92
C ASP A 135 -10.23 -3.68 -32.31
N ASP A 136 -9.02 -3.28 -32.72
CA ASP A 136 -8.67 -3.00 -34.11
C ASP A 136 -8.20 -4.32 -34.73
N GLU A 137 -9.13 -5.27 -34.87
CA GLU A 137 -9.01 -6.31 -35.89
C GLU A 137 -9.75 -5.85 -37.14
N GLY A 138 -9.00 -5.40 -38.16
CA GLY A 138 -9.49 -5.34 -39.52
C GLY A 138 -8.72 -4.42 -40.45
N GLY A 139 -7.61 -4.87 -41.03
CA GLY A 139 -7.07 -4.23 -42.23
C GLY A 139 -5.61 -4.52 -42.53
N SER A 140 -5.37 -5.55 -43.35
CA SER A 140 -4.08 -5.88 -43.95
C SER A 140 -3.40 -4.71 -44.66
N ALA A 141 -2.07 -4.80 -44.66
CA ALA A 141 -1.17 -4.60 -45.80
C ALA A 141 -1.48 -3.50 -46.83
N ASP A 142 -0.42 -2.72 -47.04
CA ASP A 142 -0.03 -2.03 -48.27
C ASP A 142 -0.55 -0.60 -48.45
N GLY A 143 0.39 0.26 -48.79
CA GLY A 143 0.23 1.71 -48.77
C GLY A 143 -0.76 2.21 -49.82
N VAL A 144 -1.33 3.39 -49.55
CA VAL A 144 -1.58 4.49 -50.50
C VAL A 144 -2.08 5.68 -49.68
N GLN A 145 -1.42 6.82 -49.86
CA GLN A 145 -1.88 8.12 -49.39
C GLN A 145 -3.24 8.42 -50.03
N GLY A 146 -4.25 8.61 -49.19
CA GLY A 146 -5.58 9.05 -49.61
C GLY A 146 -6.18 9.94 -48.53
N GLU A 147 -6.04 11.24 -48.73
CA GLU A 147 -6.81 12.26 -48.02
C GLU A 147 -8.30 11.98 -48.25
N SER A 148 -9.04 11.63 -47.19
CA SER A 148 -10.47 11.92 -47.15
C SER A 148 -10.92 12.16 -45.73
N SER A 149 -11.45 13.35 -45.57
CA SER A 149 -12.17 13.92 -44.45
C SER A 149 -13.37 13.06 -44.06
N GLY A 150 -13.47 12.74 -42.76
CA GLY A 150 -14.77 12.46 -42.15
C GLY A 150 -14.83 11.31 -41.15
N GLN A 151 -14.13 11.34 -40.01
CA GLN A 151 -14.57 10.61 -38.79
C GLN A 151 -13.84 11.03 -37.50
N GLY A 152 -14.10 12.24 -37.01
CA GLY A 152 -13.60 12.73 -35.70
C GLY A 152 -14.45 12.33 -34.48
N GLY A 153 -15.43 11.42 -34.62
CA GLY A 153 -16.45 11.18 -33.59
C GLY A 153 -16.08 10.16 -32.49
N SER A 154 -15.18 9.21 -32.76
CA SER A 154 -14.92 8.08 -31.83
C SER A 154 -13.84 8.38 -30.79
N THR A 155 -12.82 9.18 -31.13
CA THR A 155 -11.71 9.54 -30.23
C THR A 155 -12.12 10.58 -29.17
N ALA A 156 -13.04 11.49 -29.50
CA ALA A 156 -13.56 12.47 -28.55
C ALA A 156 -14.46 11.83 -27.47
N ALA A 157 -15.30 10.86 -27.86
CA ALA A 157 -16.19 10.16 -26.92
C ALA A 157 -15.44 9.22 -25.98
N THR A 158 -14.38 8.56 -26.47
CA THR A 158 -13.48 7.72 -25.66
C THR A 158 -12.62 8.58 -24.71
N SER A 159 -12.08 9.70 -25.19
CA SER A 159 -11.37 10.69 -24.37
C SER A 159 -12.27 11.26 -23.25
N SER A 160 -13.52 11.61 -23.56
CA SER A 160 -14.48 12.10 -22.54
C SER A 160 -14.79 11.04 -21.47
N ARG A 161 -14.84 9.75 -21.82
CA ARG A 161 -15.04 8.66 -20.85
C ARG A 161 -13.81 8.44 -19.97
N LEU A 162 -12.62 8.54 -20.53
CA LEU A 162 -11.35 8.47 -19.79
C LEU A 162 -11.24 9.60 -18.77
N GLN A 163 -11.59 10.82 -19.17
CA GLN A 163 -11.57 11.97 -18.27
C GLN A 163 -12.60 11.82 -17.14
N LYS A 164 -13.81 11.36 -17.44
CA LYS A 164 -14.83 11.03 -16.42
C LYS A 164 -14.34 9.95 -15.45
N TYR A 165 -13.61 8.95 -15.92
CA TYR A 165 -13.04 7.91 -15.05
C TYR A 165 -11.99 8.50 -14.09
N ALA A 166 -11.08 9.34 -14.59
CA ALA A 166 -10.07 10.01 -13.77
C ALA A 166 -10.71 10.93 -12.72
N ASP A 167 -11.74 11.68 -13.10
CA ASP A 167 -12.50 12.54 -12.18
C ASP A 167 -13.23 11.73 -11.10
N LEU A 168 -13.86 10.62 -11.47
CA LEU A 168 -14.53 9.73 -10.51
C LEU A 168 -13.53 9.08 -9.56
N ARG A 169 -12.39 8.60 -10.05
CA ARG A 169 -11.35 7.98 -9.23
C ARG A 169 -10.78 8.96 -8.22
N SER A 170 -10.42 10.18 -8.65
CA SER A 170 -9.91 11.22 -7.74
C SER A 170 -10.95 11.62 -6.68
N ARG A 171 -12.22 11.72 -7.07
CA ARG A 171 -13.31 12.03 -6.14
C ARG A 171 -13.50 10.92 -5.09
N ILE A 172 -13.51 9.65 -5.51
CA ILE A 172 -13.66 8.52 -4.58
C ILE A 172 -12.44 8.42 -3.66
N ALA A 173 -11.22 8.61 -4.17
CA ALA A 173 -10.01 8.64 -3.34
C ALA A 173 -10.08 9.75 -2.28
N SER A 174 -10.56 10.95 -2.65
CA SER A 174 -10.77 12.06 -1.69
C SER A 174 -11.85 11.77 -0.64
N LEU A 175 -12.87 10.98 -0.99
CA LEU A 175 -13.92 10.57 -0.07
C LEU A 175 -13.41 9.50 0.90
N GLN A 176 -12.57 8.59 0.41
CA GLN A 176 -11.96 7.53 1.23
C GLN A 176 -10.99 8.11 2.26
N THR A 177 -10.16 9.09 1.89
CA THR A 177 -9.29 9.78 2.87
C THR A 177 -10.12 10.52 3.92
N LYS A 178 -11.18 11.23 3.52
CA LYS A 178 -12.12 11.86 4.45
C LYS A 178 -12.78 10.83 5.38
N TYR A 179 -13.19 9.68 4.86
CA TYR A 179 -13.78 8.61 5.65
C TYR A 179 -12.78 8.05 6.68
N LYS A 180 -11.53 7.75 6.27
CA LYS A 180 -10.46 7.31 7.19
C LYS A 180 -10.20 8.32 8.31
N THR A 181 -10.04 9.60 7.98
CA THR A 181 -9.83 10.65 9.01
C THR A 181 -11.03 10.78 9.95
N LEU A 182 -12.26 10.56 9.46
CA LEU A 182 -13.45 10.57 10.29
C LEU A 182 -13.53 9.33 11.19
N GLN A 183 -13.13 8.16 10.68
CA GLN A 183 -13.04 6.92 11.44
C GLN A 183 -12.00 7.01 12.55
N GLU A 184 -10.84 7.61 12.27
CA GLU A 184 -9.79 7.92 13.26
C GLU A 184 -10.28 8.90 14.33
N LYS A 185 -11.02 9.95 13.94
CA LYS A 185 -11.65 10.86 14.91
C LYS A 185 -12.66 10.13 15.78
N HIS A 186 -13.48 9.27 15.17
CA HIS A 186 -14.47 8.50 15.90
C HIS A 186 -13.81 7.51 16.87
N SER A 187 -12.76 6.81 16.46
CA SER A 187 -12.01 5.92 17.34
C SER A 187 -11.33 6.71 18.47
N TYR A 188 -10.75 7.86 18.18
CA TYR A 188 -10.20 8.77 19.19
C TYR A 188 -11.25 9.20 20.20
N TYR A 189 -12.43 9.66 19.75
CA TYR A 189 -13.51 10.05 20.65
C TYR A 189 -14.05 8.87 21.45
N LYS A 190 -14.10 7.67 20.88
CA LYS A 190 -14.50 6.45 21.58
C LYS A 190 -13.49 6.08 22.68
N THR A 191 -12.19 6.20 22.39
CA THR A 191 -11.13 6.01 23.39
C THR A 191 -11.22 7.07 24.49
N LEU A 192 -11.32 8.35 24.11
CA LEU A 192 -11.50 9.46 25.06
C LEU A 192 -12.76 9.26 25.90
N GLN A 193 -13.87 8.84 25.30
CA GLN A 193 -15.09 8.51 26.01
C GLN A 193 -14.84 7.37 26.98
N SER A 194 -14.17 6.28 26.58
CA SER A 194 -13.85 5.17 27.46
C SER A 194 -12.94 5.57 28.64
N GLU A 195 -11.97 6.44 28.41
CA GLU A 195 -11.07 6.96 29.45
C GLU A 195 -11.82 7.88 30.40
N ILE A 196 -12.66 8.77 29.85
CA ILE A 196 -13.58 9.59 30.63
C ILE A 196 -14.49 8.67 31.44
N THR A 197 -15.16 7.67 30.87
CA THR A 197 -16.03 6.74 31.61
C THR A 197 -15.28 5.95 32.69
N ARG A 198 -13.99 5.64 32.49
CA ARG A 198 -13.15 5.00 33.52
C ARG A 198 -12.75 5.96 34.64
N LEU A 199 -12.56 7.24 34.34
CA LEU A 199 -12.32 8.31 35.31
C LEU A 199 -13.63 8.80 35.95
N ASP A 200 -14.75 8.59 35.27
CA ASP A 200 -16.09 9.01 35.63
C ASP A 200 -16.69 7.96 36.56
N ALA A 201 -16.35 8.06 37.84
CA ALA A 201 -17.16 7.50 38.92
C ALA A 201 -18.52 8.27 39.06
N GLY A 202 -19.12 8.70 37.94
CA GLY A 202 -20.43 9.36 37.85
C GLY A 202 -20.48 10.86 38.16
N LYS A 203 -19.40 11.64 37.95
CA LYS A 203 -19.33 13.07 38.29
C LYS A 203 -18.56 13.96 37.30
N VAL A 204 -18.35 13.55 36.04
CA VAL A 204 -17.68 14.44 35.06
C VAL A 204 -18.50 15.71 34.78
N GLU A 205 -19.84 15.65 34.79
CA GLU A 205 -20.70 16.84 34.68
C GLU A 205 -20.51 17.85 35.81
N ALA A 206 -20.09 17.41 37.01
CA ALA A 206 -19.79 18.30 38.13
C ALA A 206 -18.42 18.99 38.01
N ASN A 207 -17.54 18.44 37.16
CA ASN A 207 -16.16 18.93 36.93
C ASN A 207 -16.01 19.74 35.62
N ILE A 208 -17.02 19.75 34.75
CA ILE A 208 -17.07 20.66 33.60
C ILE A 208 -17.36 22.06 34.13
N VAL A 209 -16.34 22.93 34.05
CA VAL A 209 -16.31 24.40 34.18
C VAL A 209 -17.60 25.07 34.71
N SER A 210 -18.05 24.65 35.89
CA SER A 210 -18.99 25.43 36.69
C SER A 210 -18.17 26.26 37.69
N PRO A 211 -18.65 27.46 38.08
CA PRO A 211 -17.93 28.31 39.04
C PRO A 211 -17.74 27.67 40.43
N ASN A 212 -18.41 26.55 40.69
CA ASN A 212 -18.29 25.74 41.91
C ASN A 212 -17.53 24.42 41.70
N SER A 213 -16.95 24.18 40.52
CA SER A 213 -16.21 22.96 40.22
C SER A 213 -15.00 22.79 41.14
N GLN A 214 -14.63 21.53 41.42
CA GLN A 214 -13.52 21.18 42.30
C GLN A 214 -12.20 21.82 41.84
N VAL A 215 -12.00 21.94 40.51
CA VAL A 215 -10.83 22.60 39.91
C VAL A 215 -10.79 24.10 40.23
N ALA A 216 -11.93 24.80 40.15
CA ALA A 216 -12.01 26.22 40.49
C ALA A 216 -11.78 26.47 41.99
N GLN A 217 -12.22 25.55 42.84
CA GLN A 217 -11.98 25.60 44.29
C GLN A 217 -10.50 25.33 44.62
N GLU A 218 -9.86 24.36 43.97
CA GLU A 218 -8.42 24.11 44.13
C GLU A 218 -7.58 25.27 43.59
N LEU A 219 -7.97 25.90 42.48
CA LEU A 219 -7.33 27.13 41.99
C LEU A 219 -7.41 28.27 43.01
N LYS A 220 -8.58 28.48 43.65
CA LYS A 220 -8.72 29.46 44.74
C LYS A 220 -7.87 29.09 45.95
N ARG A 221 -7.78 27.81 46.33
CA ARG A 221 -6.90 27.33 47.41
C ARG A 221 -5.43 27.57 47.07
N MET A 222 -5.01 27.27 45.84
CA MET A 222 -3.66 27.55 45.35
C MET A 222 -3.37 29.05 45.33
N GLN A 223 -4.33 29.89 44.95
CA GLN A 223 -4.16 31.36 44.98
C GLN A 223 -3.90 31.89 46.41
N VAL A 224 -4.45 31.23 47.45
CA VAL A 224 -4.19 31.59 48.84
C VAL A 224 -2.90 30.97 49.37
N LEU A 225 -2.58 29.74 48.96
CA LEU A 225 -1.39 29.02 49.43
C LEU A 225 -0.10 29.51 48.76
N LEU A 226 -0.12 29.91 47.49
CA LEU A 226 1.06 30.38 46.76
C LEU A 226 1.70 31.62 47.41
N PRO A 227 0.97 32.69 47.76
CA PRO A 227 1.55 33.84 48.48
C PRO A 227 2.13 33.46 49.84
N ARG A 228 1.51 32.50 50.55
CA ARG A 228 2.02 32.02 51.84
C ARG A 228 3.33 31.25 51.67
N VAL A 229 3.41 30.37 50.67
CA VAL A 229 4.63 29.63 50.35
C VAL A 229 5.74 30.60 49.89
N LEU A 230 5.42 31.58 49.05
CA LEU A 230 6.35 32.63 48.65
C LEU A 230 6.84 33.44 49.86
N GLY A 231 5.96 33.86 50.76
CA GLY A 231 6.36 34.56 51.99
C GLY A 231 7.23 33.72 52.93
N ILE A 232 6.99 32.40 53.02
CA ILE A 232 7.86 31.48 53.77
C ILE A 232 9.23 31.34 53.10
N LEU A 233 9.28 31.33 51.77
CA LEU A 233 10.53 31.27 51.02
C LEU A 233 11.33 32.57 51.13
N ASP A 234 10.67 33.73 51.04
CA ASP A 234 11.31 35.05 51.18
C ASP A 234 11.83 35.26 52.62
N SER A 235 11.03 34.94 53.64
CA SER A 235 11.50 34.99 55.03
C SER A 235 12.67 34.03 55.31
N ARG A 236 12.67 32.84 54.72
CA ARG A 236 13.83 31.93 54.80
C ARG A 236 15.04 32.47 54.04
N ARG A 237 14.84 33.09 52.87
CA ARG A 237 15.90 33.74 52.09
C ARG A 237 16.54 34.87 52.89
N ASP A 238 15.75 35.69 53.56
CA ASP A 238 16.22 36.80 54.40
C ASP A 238 16.93 36.30 55.65
N ALA A 239 16.43 35.22 56.27
CA ALA A 239 17.13 34.59 57.39
C ALA A 239 18.50 34.01 56.97
N ILE A 240 18.58 33.42 55.77
CA ILE A 240 19.85 32.90 55.22
C ILE A 240 20.80 34.04 54.85
N SER A 241 20.30 35.13 54.26
CA SER A 241 21.14 36.29 53.91
C SER A 241 21.66 37.00 55.16
N ALA A 242 20.80 37.18 56.19
CA ALA A 242 21.20 37.73 57.48
C ALA A 242 22.24 36.85 58.19
N LYS A 243 22.07 35.51 58.17
CA LYS A 243 23.06 34.58 58.71
C LYS A 243 24.41 34.67 58.00
N ARG A 244 24.40 34.83 56.66
CA ARG A 244 25.63 35.03 55.87
C ARG A 244 26.30 36.37 56.19
N ALA A 245 25.53 37.45 56.30
CA ALA A 245 26.06 38.76 56.67
C ALA A 245 26.70 38.75 58.07
N TYR A 246 26.07 38.08 59.04
CA TYR A 246 26.62 37.92 60.39
C TYR A 246 27.90 37.07 60.40
N GLN A 247 27.96 35.99 59.62
CA GLN A 247 29.18 35.19 59.47
C GLN A 247 30.34 35.98 58.83
N SER A 248 30.05 36.81 57.83
CA SER A 248 31.06 37.69 57.21
C SER A 248 31.60 38.75 58.19
N GLN A 249 30.76 39.26 59.10
CA GLN A 249 31.19 40.19 60.14
C GLN A 249 32.04 39.52 61.24
N GLN A 250 31.70 38.29 61.64
CA GLN A 250 32.54 37.52 62.57
C GLN A 250 33.91 37.19 61.94
N ALA A 251 33.96 36.82 60.66
CA ALA A 251 35.21 36.57 59.95
C ALA A 251 36.10 37.83 59.87
N GLY A 252 35.52 39.01 59.66
CA GLY A 252 36.24 40.29 59.67
C GLY A 252 36.78 40.70 61.04
N GLN A 253 36.05 40.43 62.13
CA GLN A 253 36.54 40.70 63.49
C GLN A 253 37.68 39.78 63.91
N SER A 254 37.67 38.50 63.52
CA SER A 254 38.80 37.59 63.75
C SER A 254 40.07 38.05 63.04
N ASP A 255 39.95 38.66 61.86
CA ASP A 255 41.10 39.15 61.08
C ASP A 255 41.70 40.45 61.65
N GLU A 256 40.88 41.33 62.24
CA GLU A 256 41.31 42.51 63.02
C GLU A 256 42.07 42.12 64.29
N VAL A 257 41.58 41.10 65.04
CA VAL A 257 42.24 40.62 66.26
C VAL A 257 43.59 39.97 65.95
N VAL A 258 43.71 39.27 64.82
CA VAL A 258 44.98 38.69 64.35
C VAL A 258 45.96 39.78 63.88
N LYS A 259 45.48 40.84 63.22
CA LYS A 259 46.34 41.97 62.79
C LYS A 259 46.88 42.78 63.97
N ARG A 260 46.11 42.99 65.04
CA ARG A 260 46.60 43.70 66.25
C ARG A 260 47.68 42.93 67.00
N ARG A 261 47.67 41.59 66.98
CA ARG A 261 48.73 40.77 67.60
C ARG A 261 50.03 40.69 66.78
N ARG A 262 50.05 41.17 65.53
CA ARG A 262 51.22 41.06 64.64
C ARG A 262 52.09 42.32 64.60
N ILE A 263 51.70 43.40 65.27
CA ILE A 263 52.45 44.68 65.30
C ILE A 263 53.33 44.79 66.57
N GLU A 264 53.16 43.93 67.58
CA GLU A 264 54.02 43.87 68.76
C GLU A 264 54.89 42.60 68.76
N ALA A 265 56.05 42.67 68.10
CA ALA A 265 57.25 41.82 68.26
C ALA A 265 58.09 41.98 66.98
N LYS A 266 59.40 42.27 66.97
CA LYS A 266 60.44 42.21 67.99
C LYS A 266 61.67 42.89 67.35
N ASP A 267 62.25 43.90 67.99
CA ASP A 267 63.53 44.46 67.55
C ASP A 267 64.63 43.38 67.62
N PRO A 268 65.38 43.13 66.53
CA PRO A 268 66.36 42.04 66.47
C PRO A 268 67.69 42.30 67.22
N SER A 269 67.84 43.42 67.93
CA SER A 269 69.08 43.80 68.61
C SER A 269 69.23 43.28 70.04
N ASP A 270 68.17 42.75 70.66
CA ASP A 270 68.23 42.22 72.04
C ASP A 270 68.57 40.71 72.14
N ALA A 271 68.71 40.01 71.01
CA ALA A 271 69.05 38.59 71.00
C ALA A 271 70.55 38.30 71.22
N LEU A 272 71.44 39.31 71.12
CA LEU A 272 72.89 39.13 71.21
C LEU A 272 73.49 39.36 72.60
N LYS A 273 72.72 39.80 73.60
CA LYS A 273 73.22 40.02 74.96
C LYS A 273 73.20 38.78 75.86
N ASN A 274 72.51 37.70 75.45
CA ASN A 274 72.37 36.49 76.28
C ASN A 274 73.23 35.30 75.80
N PHE A 275 74.24 35.53 74.95
CA PHE A 275 75.13 34.46 74.44
C PHE A 275 76.60 34.59 74.86
N PHE A 276 76.98 35.69 75.53
CA PHE A 276 78.33 35.88 76.08
C PHE A 276 78.28 36.47 77.50
N SER A 277 77.56 35.82 78.41
CA SER A 277 77.83 35.86 79.85
C SER A 277 77.32 34.60 80.53
#